data_AF-A0AAW5YTM3-F1
#
_entry.id   AF-A0AAW5YTM3-F1
#
_cell.length_a   1.000
_cell.length_b   1.000
_cell.length_c   1.000
_cell.angle_alpha   90.00
_cell.angle_beta   90.00
_cell.angle_gamma   90.00
#
_symmetry.space_group_name_H-M   'P 1'
#
loop_
_entity.id
_entity.type
_entity.pdbx_description
1 polymer ?
#
loop_
_entity_poly.entity_id
_entity_poly.type
_entity_poly.pdbx_seq_one_letter_code
_entity_poly.pdbx_strand_id
1 'polypeptide(L)'
;MDSVLNGKIVALGLMPIDKKTYIKYLKPHEKAYKKAGINVNRFKYYKLYGEKHMLYSMEYLMQTPIKDLLERDRGNQKRLVKTNERV
;
A
#
# COMPACT_ATOMS: atom_id res chain seq x y z
N MET A 1 15.94 -11.41 4.70
CA MET A 1 14.70 -10.82 4.14
C MET A 1 14.26 -11.72 3.01
N ASP A 2 13.00 -12.13 2.96
CA ASP A 2 12.49 -13.08 1.96
C ASP A 2 12.78 -12.61 0.53
N SER A 3 13.51 -13.41 -0.25
CA SER A 3 13.86 -13.09 -1.65
C SER A 3 12.60 -12.87 -2.50
N VAL A 4 11.56 -13.64 -2.22
CA VAL A 4 10.24 -13.54 -2.86
C VAL A 4 9.55 -12.22 -2.51
N LEU A 5 9.56 -11.82 -1.23
CA LEU A 5 8.95 -10.56 -0.79
C LEU A 5 9.69 -9.36 -1.40
N ASN A 6 11.01 -9.39 -1.42
CA ASN A 6 11.82 -8.31 -2.02
C ASN A 6 11.53 -8.17 -3.52
N GLY A 7 11.44 -9.29 -4.25
CA GLY A 7 11.04 -9.28 -5.66
C GLY A 7 9.68 -8.63 -5.90
N LYS A 8 8.69 -8.89 -5.03
CA LYS A 8 7.36 -8.26 -5.13
C LYS A 8 7.39 -6.76 -4.82
N ILE A 9 8.15 -6.35 -3.81
CA ILE A 9 8.32 -4.93 -3.45
C ILE A 9 8.91 -4.15 -4.62
N VAL A 10 9.99 -4.68 -5.22
CA VAL A 10 10.66 -4.06 -6.37
C VAL A 10 9.76 -4.03 -7.59
N ALA A 11 9.09 -5.14 -7.92
CA ALA A 11 8.20 -5.23 -9.08
C ALA A 11 7.01 -4.26 -9.00
N LEU A 12 6.49 -4.01 -7.81
CA LEU A 12 5.39 -3.08 -7.57
C LEU A 12 5.88 -1.64 -7.33
N GLY A 13 7.18 -1.40 -7.11
CA GLY A 13 7.72 -0.09 -6.73
C GLY A 13 7.18 0.40 -5.39
N LEU A 14 7.04 -0.50 -4.40
CA LEU A 14 6.53 -0.13 -3.08
C LEU A 14 7.62 0.58 -2.27
N MET A 15 7.21 1.60 -1.53
CA MET A 15 8.07 2.36 -0.62
C MET A 15 7.87 1.85 0.82
N PRO A 16 8.94 1.70 1.61
CA PRO A 16 8.79 1.37 3.03
C PRO A 16 8.16 2.54 3.79
N ILE A 17 7.31 2.21 4.77
CA ILE A 17 6.67 3.23 5.61
C ILE A 17 7.67 3.71 6.65
N ASP A 18 8.17 4.92 6.45
CA ASP A 18 8.98 5.63 7.43
C ASP A 18 8.11 6.36 8.48
N LYS A 19 8.76 6.89 9.52
CA LYS A 19 8.08 7.60 10.62
C LYS A 19 7.28 8.83 10.14
N LYS A 20 7.76 9.55 9.13
CA LYS A 20 7.08 10.74 8.59
C LYS A 20 5.85 10.31 7.80
N THR A 21 5.97 9.28 6.96
CA THR A 21 4.85 8.68 6.22
C THR A 21 3.80 8.12 7.18
N TYR A 22 4.21 7.46 8.26
CA TYR A 22 3.29 7.00 9.32
C TYR A 22 2.49 8.15 9.91
N ILE A 23 3.16 9.23 10.31
CA ILE A 23 2.51 10.40 10.91
C ILE A 23 1.54 11.07 9.93
N LYS A 24 1.91 11.14 8.65
CA LYS A 24 1.08 11.79 7.62
C LYS A 24 -0.16 10.97 7.25
N TYR A 25 0.00 9.67 7.04
CA TYR A 25 -1.03 8.84 6.40
C TYR A 25 -1.69 7.81 7.33
N LEU A 26 -1.00 7.32 8.36
CA LEU A 26 -1.55 6.28 9.26
C LEU A 26 -2.11 6.86 10.55
N LYS A 27 -1.38 7.79 11.18
CA LYS A 27 -1.74 8.40 12.46
C LYS A 27 -3.16 9.01 12.47
N PRO A 28 -3.64 9.72 11.43
CA PRO A 28 -4.99 10.27 11.44
C PRO A 28 -6.08 9.20 11.48
N HIS A 29 -5.80 8.01 10.94
CA HIS A 29 -6.75 6.91 10.81
C HIS A 29 -6.57 5.82 11.86
N GLU A 30 -5.56 5.92 12.73
CA GLU A 30 -5.22 4.91 13.74
C GLU A 30 -6.41 4.57 14.65
N LYS A 31 -7.17 5.58 15.08
CA LYS A 31 -8.38 5.39 15.90
C LYS A 31 -9.47 4.61 15.15
N ALA A 32 -9.64 4.88 13.85
CA ALA A 32 -10.63 4.19 13.03
C ALA A 32 -10.20 2.74 12.76
N TYR A 33 -8.92 2.51 12.45
CA TYR A 33 -8.37 1.17 12.27
C TYR A 33 -8.47 0.33 13.55
N LYS A 34 -8.14 0.91 14.72
CA LYS A 34 -8.27 0.21 16.00
C LYS A 34 -9.71 -0.21 16.29
N LYS A 35 -10.70 0.64 15.98
CA LYS A 35 -12.13 0.30 16.10
C LYS A 35 -12.54 -0.84 15.17
N ALA A 36 -11.93 -0.94 13.98
CA ALA A 36 -12.15 -2.01 13.02
C ALA A 36 -11.34 -3.29 13.30
N GLY A 37 -10.63 -3.37 14.43
CA GLY A 37 -9.74 -4.51 14.74
C GLY A 37 -8.50 -4.60 13.85
N ILE A 38 -8.16 -3.52 13.14
CA ILE A 38 -7.02 -3.46 12.22
C ILE A 38 -5.81 -2.89 12.95
N ASN A 39 -4.76 -3.70 13.05
CA ASN A 39 -3.47 -3.22 13.54
C ASN A 39 -2.73 -2.43 12.45
N VAL A 40 -2.63 -1.11 12.60
CA VAL A 40 -1.91 -0.24 11.65
C VAL A 40 -0.45 -0.62 11.46
N ASN A 41 0.19 -1.21 12.46
CA ASN A 41 1.59 -1.62 12.42
C ASN A 41 1.85 -2.81 11.49
N ARG A 42 0.79 -3.47 11.00
CA ARG A 42 0.86 -4.55 10.00
C ARG A 42 1.25 -4.03 8.62
N PHE A 43 0.95 -2.77 8.34
CA PHE A 43 1.33 -2.13 7.09
C PHE A 43 2.79 -1.72 7.18
N LYS A 44 3.59 -2.21 6.23
CA LYS A 44 5.04 -1.96 6.17
C LYS A 44 5.45 -1.22 4.93
N TYR A 45 4.63 -1.29 3.88
CA TYR A 45 4.91 -0.68 2.59
C TYR A 45 3.71 0.13 2.12
N TYR A 46 3.95 1.11 1.28
CA TYR A 46 2.92 1.92 0.65
C TYR A 46 3.29 2.23 -0.80
N LYS A 47 2.29 2.62 -1.58
CA LYS A 47 2.47 3.16 -2.94
C LYS A 47 1.58 4.36 -3.14
N LEU A 48 2.10 5.35 -3.85
CA LEU A 48 1.34 6.52 -4.27
C LEU A 48 0.82 6.32 -5.69
N TYR A 49 -0.45 6.63 -5.89
CA TYR A 49 -1.13 6.67 -7.17
C TYR A 49 -1.72 8.07 -7.33
N GLY A 50 -0.92 8.99 -7.88
CA GLY A 50 -1.23 10.42 -7.82
C GLY A 50 -1.21 10.91 -6.38
N GLU A 51 -2.30 11.56 -5.94
CA GLU A 51 -2.46 12.07 -4.58
C GLU A 51 -2.93 11.01 -3.57
N LYS A 52 -3.42 9.86 -4.06
CA LYS A 52 -3.94 8.79 -3.21
C LYS A 52 -2.82 7.81 -2.86
N HIS A 53 -2.81 7.34 -1.61
CA HIS A 53 -1.88 6.32 -1.15
C HIS A 53 -2.62 4.99 -0.92
N MET A 54 -1.93 3.88 -1.15
CA MET A 54 -2.36 2.55 -0.72
C MET A 54 -1.34 1.93 0.21
N LEU A 55 -1.83 1.23 1.23
CA LEU A 55 -1.04 0.55 2.23
C LEU A 55 -0.99 -0.95 1.94
N TYR A 56 0.18 -1.55 2.13
CA TYR A 56 0.45 -2.97 1.89
C TYR A 56 1.07 -3.59 3.14
N SER A 57 0.49 -4.71 3.58
CA SER A 57 1.05 -5.54 4.64
C SER A 57 2.00 -6.59 4.06
N MET A 58 2.95 -7.04 4.87
CA MET A 58 3.83 -8.14 4.47
C MET A 58 3.05 -9.42 4.17
N GLU A 59 2.08 -9.76 5.01
CA GLU A 59 1.25 -10.96 4.86
C GLU A 59 0.52 -10.95 3.51
N TYR A 60 -0.09 -9.82 3.15
CA TYR A 60 -0.79 -9.67 1.88
C TYR A 60 0.15 -9.87 0.69
N LEU A 61 1.35 -9.28 0.74
CA LEU A 61 2.35 -9.44 -0.31
C LEU A 61 2.87 -10.87 -0.39
N MET A 62 3.01 -11.58 0.72
CA MET A 62 3.46 -12.97 0.71
C MET A 62 2.39 -13.92 0.18
N GLN A 63 1.14 -13.78 0.66
CA GLN A 63 0.02 -14.65 0.30
C GLN A 63 -0.47 -14.46 -1.13
N THR A 64 -0.35 -13.24 -1.69
CA THR A 64 -0.87 -12.95 -3.03
C THR A 64 0.17 -13.29 -4.11
N PRO A 65 -0.19 -14.03 -5.17
CA PRO A 65 0.69 -14.23 -6.33
C PRO A 65 1.12 -12.92 -6.97
N ILE A 66 2.36 -12.85 -7.51
CA ILE A 66 2.88 -11.63 -8.14
C ILE A 66 2.02 -11.18 -9.33
N LYS A 67 1.47 -12.11 -10.11
CA LYS A 67 0.59 -11.80 -11.25
C LYS A 67 -0.63 -10.99 -10.80
N ASP A 68 -1.34 -11.47 -9.78
CA ASP A 68 -2.52 -10.80 -9.24
C ASP A 68 -2.19 -9.45 -8.63
N LEU A 69 -1.03 -9.32 -7.98
CA LEU A 69 -0.54 -8.04 -7.47
C LEU A 69 -0.35 -7.03 -8.61
N LEU A 70 0.27 -7.44 -9.72
CA LEU A 70 0.50 -6.58 -10.89
C LEU A 70 -0.80 -6.20 -11.61
N GLU A 71 -1.75 -7.12 -11.72
CA GLU A 71 -3.07 -6.82 -12.30
C GLU A 71 -3.84 -5.80 -11.45
N ARG A 72 -3.83 -5.97 -10.12
CA ARG A 72 -4.43 -5.01 -9.18
C ARG A 72 -3.73 -3.66 -9.24
N ASP A 73 -2.40 -3.63 -9.31
CA ASP A 73 -1.60 -2.42 -9.43
C ASP A 73 -1.99 -1.59 -10.66
N ARG A 74 -2.09 -2.24 -11.83
CA ARG A 74 -2.56 -1.61 -13.07
C ARG A 74 -3.99 -1.09 -12.96
N GLY A 75 -4.88 -1.88 -12.35
CA GLY A 75 -6.26 -1.47 -12.09
C GLY A 75 -6.34 -0.24 -11.17
N ASN A 76 -5.54 -0.23 -10.11
CA ASN A 76 -5.45 0.87 -9.17
C ASN A 76 -4.89 2.13 -9.82
N GLN A 77 -3.84 2.01 -10.64
CA GLN A 77 -3.30 3.14 -11.39
C GLN A 77 -4.38 3.76 -12.29
N LYS A 78 -5.14 2.97 -13.04
CA LYS A 78 -6.23 3.49 -13.89
C LYS A 78 -7.35 4.15 -13.08
N ARG A 79 -7.75 3.58 -11.95
CA ARG A 79 -8.86 4.08 -11.13
C ARG A 79 -8.50 5.33 -10.33
N LEU A 80 -7.33 5.31 -9.69
CA LEU A 80 -6.90 6.33 -8.76
C LEU A 80 -6.28 7.55 -9.45
N VAL A 81 -5.56 7.36 -10.57
CA VAL A 81 -5.00 8.48 -11.34
C VAL A 81 -6.09 9.23 -12.10
N LYS A 82 -7.07 8.54 -12.70
CA LYS A 82 -8.19 9.19 -13.41
C LYS A 82 -9.12 10.01 -12.51
N THR A 83 -9.10 9.81 -11.19
CA THR A 83 -9.96 10.61 -10.31
C THR A 83 -9.47 12.06 -10.17
N ASN A 84 -8.26 12.39 -10.63
CA ASN A 84 -7.71 13.76 -10.58
C ASN A 84 -8.01 14.62 -11.82
N GLU A 85 -8.77 14.11 -12.81
CA GLU A 85 -9.18 14.86 -14.01
C GLU A 85 -10.59 15.51 -13.88
N ARG A 86 -11.01 15.87 -12.67
CA ARG A 86 -12.20 16.74 -12.49
C ARG A 86 -11.83 17.93 -11.61
N VAL A 87 -11.20 18.91 -12.27
CA VAL A 87 -11.22 20.32 -11.88
C VAL A 87 -12.56 20.90 -12.32
#